data_AF-A0A7V5CJK1-F1
#
_entry.id   AF-A0A7V5CJK1-F1
#
_cell.length_a   1.000
_cell.length_b   1.000
_cell.length_c   1.000
_cell.angle_alpha   90.00
_cell.angle_beta   90.00
_cell.angle_gamma   90.00
#
_symmetry.space_group_name_H-M   'P 1'
#
loop_
_entity.id
_entity.type
_entity.pdbx_description
1 polymer ?
#
loop_
_entity_poly.entity_id
_entity_poly.type
_entity_poly.pdbx_seq_one_letter_code
_entity_poly.pdbx_strand_id
1 'polypeptide(L)'
;MHTRSVLEVKVLISSYFDAISEKIAEIRAGESDNIAHVAEVCAHSIEAGGVIHMHDTGHMLNSEMVGRAGGLVVITPFTFGLNVSNANSFREKTASQPNVTPEIVALALKKSNIRPGDVLFIGSVSGKSEQVVELALQAKAMGVTTVAITAMAYSPKLESQHPSGKRLYEAADIVLDNHAPYGDAMLAVKGLDVDICPASGIAAACILWAVCAGIVENLIANGIVPTVFRSVNAPGGPEDVKARHERYREKGY
;
A
#
# COMPACT_ATOMS: atom_id res chain seq x y z
N MET A 1 44.07 -16.31 1.93
CA MET A 1 43.16 -15.97 3.05
C MET A 1 43.07 -14.45 3.16
N HIS A 2 41.99 -13.85 2.65
CA HIS A 2 41.76 -12.42 2.70
C HIS A 2 40.96 -12.10 3.97
N THR A 3 41.62 -11.52 4.96
CA THR A 3 40.98 -10.75 6.03
C THR A 3 40.39 -9.50 5.40
N ARG A 4 39.14 -9.55 4.92
CA ARG A 4 38.36 -8.33 4.68
C ARG A 4 38.34 -7.55 5.99
N SER A 5 38.92 -6.37 6.00
CA SER A 5 39.00 -5.58 7.23
C SER A 5 37.58 -5.28 7.72
N VAL A 6 37.34 -5.46 9.02
CA VAL A 6 36.05 -5.17 9.68
C VAL A 6 35.58 -3.72 9.44
N LEU A 7 36.48 -2.84 9.00
CA LEU A 7 36.20 -1.44 8.60
C LEU A 7 35.36 -1.33 7.33
N GLU A 8 35.54 -2.20 6.31
CA GLU A 8 34.76 -2.14 5.05
C GLU A 8 33.30 -2.55 5.23
N VAL A 9 33.01 -3.50 6.15
CA VAL A 9 31.65 -4.02 6.36
C VAL A 9 30.72 -2.99 7.01
N LYS A 10 31.25 -2.08 7.83
CA LYS A 10 30.44 -1.05 8.50
C LYS A 10 30.08 0.14 7.61
N VAL A 11 30.81 0.35 6.50
CA VAL A 11 30.57 1.50 5.60
C VAL A 11 29.19 1.41 4.96
N LEU A 12 28.85 0.30 4.31
CA LEU A 12 27.53 0.13 3.66
C LEU A 12 26.38 0.16 4.66
N ILE A 13 26.59 -0.34 5.89
CA ILE A 13 25.58 -0.28 6.95
C ILE A 13 25.30 1.18 7.34
N SER A 14 26.35 1.99 7.55
CA SER A 14 26.19 3.42 7.82
C SER A 14 25.51 4.13 6.65
N SER A 15 25.99 3.89 5.43
CA SER A 15 25.42 4.48 4.22
C SER A 15 23.94 4.14 4.04
N TYR A 16 23.49 2.93 4.44
CA TYR A 16 22.08 2.58 4.44
C TYR A 16 21.27 3.47 5.38
N PHE A 17 21.72 3.62 6.63
CA PHE A 17 21.02 4.45 7.61
C PHE A 17 20.99 5.93 7.20
N ASP A 18 22.07 6.43 6.60
CA ASP A 18 22.13 7.78 6.06
C ASP A 18 21.12 7.93 4.91
N ALA A 19 21.14 7.00 3.94
CA ALA A 19 20.26 7.03 2.77
C ALA A 19 18.76 6.94 3.13
N ILE A 20 18.38 6.05 4.06
CA ILE A 20 16.97 5.94 4.47
C ILE A 20 16.54 7.16 5.30
N SER A 21 17.44 7.76 6.09
CA SER A 21 17.15 8.98 6.84
C SER A 21 16.91 10.16 5.92
N GLU A 22 17.74 10.31 4.88
CA GLU A 22 17.57 11.30 3.81
C GLU A 22 16.23 11.06 3.09
N LYS A 23 15.92 9.82 2.74
CA LYS A 23 14.64 9.47 2.09
C LYS A 23 13.42 9.89 2.93
N ILE A 24 13.45 9.64 4.25
CA ILE A 24 12.38 10.06 5.16
C ILE A 24 12.29 11.59 5.24
N ALA A 25 13.41 12.30 5.22
CA ALA A 25 13.44 13.75 5.21
C ALA A 25 12.86 14.34 3.92
N GLU A 26 13.16 13.74 2.77
CA GLU A 26 12.59 14.12 1.46
C GLU A 26 11.07 13.93 1.45
N ILE A 27 10.57 12.77 1.90
CA ILE A 27 9.13 12.50 2.01
C ILE A 27 8.45 13.55 2.89
N ARG A 28 9.05 13.88 4.04
CA ARG A 28 8.50 14.90 4.93
C ARG A 28 8.47 16.28 4.28
N ALA A 29 9.49 16.63 3.49
CA ALA A 29 9.56 17.93 2.84
C ALA A 29 8.65 18.04 1.60
N GLY A 30 8.50 16.95 0.84
CA GLY A 30 7.82 16.95 -0.45
C GLY A 30 6.39 16.38 -0.45
N GLU A 31 6.05 15.52 0.51
CA GLU A 31 4.78 14.76 0.49
C GLU A 31 3.83 15.11 1.65
N SER A 32 4.24 15.93 2.61
CA SER A 32 3.45 16.21 3.82
C SER A 32 2.06 16.80 3.53
N ASP A 33 1.93 17.69 2.55
CA ASP A 33 0.63 18.28 2.19
C ASP A 33 -0.30 17.25 1.53
N ASN A 34 0.24 16.40 0.66
CA ASN A 34 -0.52 15.29 0.06
C ASN A 34 -0.95 14.28 1.12
N ILE A 35 -0.07 13.95 2.07
CA ILE A 35 -0.38 13.08 3.22
C ILE A 35 -1.53 13.68 4.04
N ALA A 36 -1.48 14.97 4.35
CA ALA A 36 -2.53 15.67 5.09
C ALA A 36 -3.85 15.65 4.32
N HIS A 37 -3.82 15.92 3.02
CA HIS A 37 -5.02 15.86 2.17
C HIS A 37 -5.63 14.46 2.11
N VAL A 38 -4.81 13.42 1.94
CA VAL A 38 -5.29 12.02 1.94
C VAL A 38 -5.86 11.65 3.31
N ALA A 39 -5.24 12.09 4.41
CA ALA A 39 -5.76 11.87 5.75
C ALA A 39 -7.14 12.52 5.96
N GLU A 40 -7.34 13.74 5.46
CA GLU A 40 -8.63 14.44 5.48
C GLU A 40 -9.70 13.67 4.68
N VAL A 41 -9.39 13.27 3.44
CA VAL A 41 -10.29 12.45 2.59
C VAL A 41 -10.69 11.15 3.28
N CYS A 42 -9.71 10.50 3.91
CA CYS A 42 -9.93 9.28 4.68
C CYS A 42 -10.82 9.52 5.91
N ALA A 43 -10.59 10.60 6.66
CA ALA A 43 -11.41 10.95 7.82
C ALA A 43 -12.86 11.25 7.41
N HIS A 44 -13.07 12.01 6.32
CA HIS A 44 -14.41 12.27 5.78
C HIS A 44 -15.13 10.99 5.32
N SER A 45 -14.42 10.06 4.68
CA SER A 45 -14.98 8.75 4.31
C SER A 45 -15.42 7.97 5.55
N ILE A 46 -14.57 7.91 6.59
CA ILE A 46 -14.86 7.25 7.85
C ILE A 46 -16.07 7.88 8.56
N GLU A 47 -16.13 9.21 8.62
CA GLU A 47 -17.26 9.99 9.17
C GLU A 47 -18.59 9.70 8.47
N ALA A 48 -18.54 9.42 7.17
CA ALA A 48 -19.70 9.05 6.37
C ALA A 48 -20.04 7.55 6.46
N GLY A 49 -19.37 6.78 7.33
CA GLY A 49 -19.56 5.34 7.49
C GLY A 49 -18.84 4.48 6.44
N GLY A 50 -17.88 5.05 5.71
CA GLY A 50 -17.05 4.39 4.72
C GLY A 50 -15.89 3.59 5.32
N VAL A 51 -15.23 2.83 4.45
CA VAL A 51 -14.12 1.92 4.80
C VAL A 51 -12.88 2.28 4.00
N ILE A 52 -11.70 2.08 4.61
CA ILE A 52 -10.42 2.21 3.93
C ILE A 52 -9.93 0.83 3.53
N HIS A 53 -9.77 0.64 2.22
CA HIS A 53 -9.30 -0.59 1.62
C HIS A 53 -7.83 -0.46 1.21
N MET A 54 -7.05 -1.51 1.42
CA MET A 54 -5.65 -1.58 1.01
C MET A 54 -5.46 -2.71 -0.01
N HIS A 55 -5.00 -2.37 -1.21
CA HIS A 55 -4.53 -3.33 -2.20
C HIS A 55 -3.04 -3.14 -2.44
N ASP A 56 -2.23 -4.11 -2.04
CA ASP A 56 -0.79 -4.11 -2.29
C ASP A 56 -0.44 -5.20 -3.30
N THR A 57 0.25 -4.83 -4.39
CA THR A 57 0.71 -5.79 -5.41
C THR A 57 1.91 -6.63 -4.99
N GLY A 58 2.47 -6.34 -3.81
CA GLY A 58 3.55 -7.09 -3.19
C GLY A 58 4.59 -6.11 -2.67
N HIS A 59 4.94 -6.27 -1.40
CA HIS A 59 6.19 -5.88 -0.72
C HIS A 59 5.95 -6.02 0.78
N MET A 60 4.97 -5.28 1.34
CA MET A 60 4.59 -5.40 2.75
C MET A 60 3.35 -4.59 3.20
N LEU A 61 2.75 -3.73 2.38
CA LEU A 61 1.79 -2.72 2.88
C LEU A 61 0.53 -3.34 3.46
N ASN A 62 0.04 -4.43 2.86
CA ASN A 62 -1.08 -5.20 3.42
C ASN A 62 -0.75 -5.73 4.82
N SER A 63 0.42 -6.34 5.01
CA SER A 63 0.86 -6.86 6.32
C SER A 63 1.23 -5.76 7.31
N GLU A 64 1.67 -4.60 6.83
CA GLU A 64 2.13 -3.50 7.66
C GLU A 64 0.97 -2.68 8.23
N MET A 65 -0.09 -2.47 7.43
CA MET A 65 -1.20 -1.60 7.80
C MET A 65 -2.41 -2.34 8.41
N VAL A 66 -2.62 -3.61 8.06
CA VAL A 66 -3.81 -4.35 8.48
C VAL A 66 -3.54 -5.13 9.77
N GLY A 67 -4.44 -5.01 10.75
CA GLY A 67 -4.45 -5.89 11.92
C GLY A 67 -3.25 -5.72 12.87
N ARG A 68 -2.50 -4.61 12.77
CA ARG A 68 -1.34 -4.33 13.62
C ARG A 68 -1.71 -3.49 14.84
N ALA A 69 -1.00 -3.71 15.94
CA ALA A 69 -1.08 -2.86 17.13
C ALA A 69 -0.74 -1.40 16.78
N GLY A 70 -1.55 -0.46 17.26
CA GLY A 70 -1.47 0.96 16.87
C GLY A 70 -2.17 1.29 15.55
N GLY A 71 -2.60 0.28 14.79
CA GLY A 71 -3.35 0.46 13.53
C GLY A 71 -4.85 0.66 13.75
N LEU A 72 -5.49 1.35 12.81
CA LEU A 72 -6.93 1.56 12.78
C LEU A 72 -7.65 0.28 12.32
N VAL A 73 -8.72 -0.10 13.03
CA VAL A 73 -9.52 -1.29 12.69
C VAL A 73 -10.23 -1.13 11.33
N VAL A 74 -10.44 0.10 10.88
CA VAL A 74 -11.13 0.40 9.61
C VAL A 74 -10.35 -0.05 8.38
N ILE A 75 -9.02 -0.12 8.49
CA ILE A 75 -8.15 -0.46 7.34
C ILE A 75 -8.26 -1.95 7.08
N THR A 76 -8.85 -2.28 5.93
CA THR A 76 -9.19 -3.65 5.54
C THR A 76 -8.44 -4.03 4.27
N PRO A 77 -7.89 -5.26 4.16
CA PRO A 77 -7.21 -5.67 2.94
C PRO A 77 -8.26 -5.94 1.84
N PHE A 78 -8.01 -5.40 0.65
CA PHE A 78 -8.71 -5.77 -0.58
C PHE A 78 -7.81 -6.70 -1.40
N THR A 79 -8.03 -8.00 -1.25
CA THR A 79 -7.31 -9.04 -1.99
C THR A 79 -8.30 -9.86 -2.80
N PHE A 80 -7.86 -10.27 -3.99
CA PHE A 80 -8.68 -11.08 -4.88
C PHE A 80 -7.79 -11.98 -5.72
N GLY A 81 -8.36 -13.10 -6.12
CA GLY A 81 -7.75 -14.08 -6.99
C GLY A 81 -8.83 -15.03 -7.48
N LEU A 82 -8.57 -15.67 -8.62
CA LEU A 82 -9.47 -16.66 -9.19
C LEU A 82 -8.84 -18.04 -9.05
N ASN A 83 -9.48 -18.91 -8.26
CA ASN A 83 -9.09 -20.32 -8.20
C ASN A 83 -9.95 -21.12 -9.18
N VAL A 84 -9.32 -21.65 -10.24
CA VAL A 84 -9.96 -22.54 -11.20
C VAL A 84 -9.29 -23.90 -11.12
N SER A 85 -10.04 -24.93 -10.74
CA SER A 85 -9.59 -26.32 -10.81
C SER A 85 -10.08 -26.96 -12.11
N ASN A 86 -9.15 -27.35 -12.98
CA ASN A 86 -9.43 -28.04 -14.24
C ASN A 86 -8.40 -29.16 -14.45
N ALA A 87 -8.64 -30.29 -13.79
CA ALA A 87 -7.72 -31.42 -13.66
C ALA A 87 -7.60 -32.29 -14.93
N ASN A 88 -7.46 -31.66 -16.10
CA ASN A 88 -7.14 -32.38 -17.33
C ASN A 88 -5.61 -32.56 -17.47
N SER A 89 -5.12 -33.73 -17.10
CA SER A 89 -3.70 -34.08 -17.06
C SER A 89 -2.96 -33.96 -18.41
N PHE A 90 -3.69 -34.00 -19.53
CA PHE A 90 -3.11 -33.74 -20.85
C PHE A 90 -2.83 -32.25 -21.08
N ARG A 91 -3.70 -31.37 -20.58
CA ARG A 91 -3.62 -29.91 -20.79
C ARG A 91 -2.86 -29.16 -19.69
N GLU A 92 -2.66 -29.77 -18.53
CA GLU A 92 -1.90 -29.20 -17.40
C GLU A 92 -0.45 -28.85 -17.79
N LYS A 93 0.17 -29.64 -18.66
CA LYS A 93 1.53 -29.40 -19.17
C LYS A 93 1.70 -28.10 -19.96
N THR A 94 0.60 -27.53 -20.44
CA THR A 94 0.57 -26.28 -21.24
C THR A 94 -0.29 -25.21 -20.59
N ALA A 95 -0.78 -25.43 -19.37
CA ALA A 95 -1.68 -24.50 -18.71
C ALA A 95 -0.90 -23.26 -18.26
N SER A 96 -1.14 -22.13 -18.92
CA SER A 96 -0.80 -20.82 -18.37
C SER A 96 -1.89 -20.41 -17.37
N GLN A 97 -1.51 -19.93 -16.19
CA GLN A 97 -2.47 -19.17 -15.40
C GLN A 97 -2.80 -17.88 -16.16
N PRO A 98 -4.08 -17.60 -16.44
CA PRO A 98 -4.43 -16.34 -17.08
C PRO A 98 -4.00 -15.19 -16.18
N ASN A 99 -3.46 -14.13 -16.80
CA ASN A 99 -3.24 -12.86 -16.11
C ASN A 99 -4.57 -12.36 -15.54
N VAL A 100 -4.51 -11.51 -14.51
CA VAL A 100 -5.70 -10.81 -14.02
C VAL A 100 -6.25 -9.93 -15.15
N THR A 101 -7.46 -10.24 -15.60
CA THR A 101 -8.15 -9.52 -16.67
C THR A 101 -9.10 -8.45 -16.09
N PRO A 102 -9.54 -7.47 -16.90
CA PRO A 102 -10.55 -6.49 -16.49
C PRO A 102 -11.81 -7.12 -15.90
N GLU A 103 -12.25 -8.27 -16.40
CA GLU A 103 -13.44 -8.99 -15.89
C GLU A 103 -13.21 -9.60 -14.50
N ILE A 104 -11.99 -10.05 -14.21
CA ILE A 104 -11.64 -10.57 -12.88
C ILE A 104 -11.66 -9.42 -11.86
N VAL A 105 -11.13 -8.25 -12.23
CA VAL A 105 -11.19 -7.03 -11.41
C VAL A 105 -12.64 -6.61 -11.17
N ALA A 106 -13.45 -6.55 -12.22
CA ALA A 106 -14.87 -6.19 -12.14
C ALA A 106 -15.64 -7.15 -11.23
N LEU A 107 -15.39 -8.46 -11.37
CA LEU A 107 -16.03 -9.48 -10.54
C LEU A 107 -15.57 -9.36 -9.08
N ALA A 108 -14.28 -9.11 -8.82
CA ALA A 108 -13.74 -8.91 -7.48
C ALA A 108 -14.39 -7.72 -6.79
N LEU A 109 -14.43 -6.56 -7.44
CA LEU A 109 -15.11 -5.36 -6.92
C LEU A 109 -16.59 -5.64 -6.64
N LYS A 110 -17.30 -6.23 -7.60
CA LYS A 110 -18.73 -6.58 -7.47
C LYS A 110 -19.04 -7.60 -6.36
N LYS A 111 -18.12 -8.53 -6.09
CA LYS A 111 -18.27 -9.57 -5.06
C LYS A 111 -17.76 -9.14 -3.69
N SER A 112 -16.99 -8.06 -3.64
CA SER A 112 -16.54 -7.46 -2.39
C SER A 112 -17.65 -6.65 -1.73
N ASN A 113 -17.35 -6.13 -0.53
CA ASN A 113 -18.20 -5.16 0.17
C ASN A 113 -17.73 -3.71 -0.03
N ILE A 114 -16.87 -3.43 -1.02
CA ILE A 114 -16.46 -2.06 -1.35
C ILE A 114 -17.65 -1.28 -1.91
N ARG A 115 -17.78 -0.01 -1.52
CA ARG A 115 -18.96 0.82 -1.83
C ARG A 115 -18.56 2.24 -2.27
N PRO A 116 -19.44 2.95 -3.00
CA PRO A 116 -19.25 4.38 -3.22
C PRO A 116 -19.04 5.12 -1.90
N GLY A 117 -18.07 6.04 -1.85
CA GLY A 117 -17.68 6.76 -0.63
C GLY A 117 -16.55 6.10 0.17
N ASP A 118 -16.17 4.85 -0.14
CA ASP A 118 -14.97 4.23 0.41
C ASP A 118 -13.68 4.85 -0.19
N VAL A 119 -12.55 4.60 0.47
CA VAL A 119 -11.21 4.92 -0.05
C VAL A 119 -10.46 3.62 -0.35
N LEU A 120 -9.83 3.52 -1.52
CA LEU A 120 -8.99 2.39 -1.91
C LEU A 120 -7.55 2.85 -2.18
N PHE A 121 -6.64 2.43 -1.31
CA PHE A 121 -5.21 2.55 -1.54
C PHE A 121 -4.73 1.42 -2.44
N ILE A 122 -3.91 1.76 -3.44
CA ILE A 122 -3.33 0.82 -4.40
C ILE A 122 -1.81 1.01 -4.40
N GLY A 123 -1.08 0.04 -3.84
CA GLY A 123 0.37 0.01 -3.77
C GLY A 123 0.99 -0.67 -4.99
N SER A 124 1.76 0.08 -5.77
CA SER A 124 2.61 -0.47 -6.84
C SER A 124 3.75 0.49 -7.18
N VAL A 125 4.99 0.06 -6.97
CA VAL A 125 6.19 0.90 -7.22
C VAL A 125 6.28 1.32 -8.68
N SER A 126 6.06 0.39 -9.60
CA SER A 126 6.09 0.67 -11.05
C SER A 126 4.77 1.20 -11.59
N GLY A 127 3.63 0.81 -11.00
CA GLY A 127 2.31 1.23 -11.44
C GLY A 127 1.94 0.86 -12.88
N LYS A 128 2.71 -0.01 -13.56
CA LYS A 128 2.56 -0.24 -15.00
C LYS A 128 1.63 -1.40 -15.38
N SER A 129 1.30 -2.28 -14.43
CA SER A 129 0.57 -3.51 -14.72
C SER A 129 -0.89 -3.24 -15.02
N GLU A 130 -1.46 -4.03 -15.94
CA GLU A 130 -2.87 -3.92 -16.33
C GLU A 130 -3.80 -4.01 -15.12
N GLN A 131 -3.54 -4.95 -14.21
CA GLN A 131 -4.34 -5.18 -13.00
C GLN A 131 -4.52 -3.93 -12.13
N VAL A 132 -3.45 -3.18 -11.84
CA VAL A 132 -3.55 -2.03 -10.93
C VAL A 132 -4.23 -0.84 -11.59
N VAL A 133 -4.03 -0.70 -12.90
CA VAL A 133 -4.68 0.35 -13.69
C VAL A 133 -6.17 0.06 -13.81
N GLU A 134 -6.56 -1.17 -14.14
CA GLU A 134 -7.97 -1.59 -14.15
C GLU A 134 -8.62 -1.42 -12.78
N LEU A 135 -7.95 -1.83 -11.70
CA LEU A 135 -8.48 -1.69 -10.35
C LEU A 135 -8.77 -0.22 -10.01
N ALA A 136 -7.84 0.68 -10.31
CA ALA A 136 -8.02 2.11 -10.07
C ALA A 136 -9.18 2.68 -10.90
N LEU A 137 -9.21 2.41 -12.21
CA LEU A 137 -10.24 2.94 -13.11
C LEU A 137 -11.64 2.44 -12.74
N GLN A 138 -11.78 1.14 -12.46
CA GLN A 138 -13.08 0.55 -12.14
C GLN A 138 -13.57 0.94 -10.75
N ALA A 139 -12.70 0.97 -9.74
CA ALA A 139 -13.07 1.45 -8.40
C ALA A 139 -13.53 2.91 -8.43
N LYS A 140 -12.79 3.77 -9.14
CA LYS A 140 -13.15 5.17 -9.38
C LYS A 140 -14.52 5.30 -10.06
N ALA A 141 -14.79 4.49 -11.09
CA ALA A 141 -16.09 4.47 -11.76
C ALA A 141 -17.25 4.03 -10.83
N MET A 142 -16.96 3.28 -9.77
CA MET A 142 -17.92 2.91 -8.73
C MET A 142 -18.13 3.99 -7.65
N GLY A 143 -17.44 5.14 -7.74
CA GLY A 143 -17.50 6.20 -6.74
C GLY A 143 -16.63 5.96 -5.51
N VAL A 144 -15.63 5.06 -5.61
CA VAL A 144 -14.58 4.87 -4.59
C VAL A 144 -13.47 5.87 -4.88
N THR A 145 -12.95 6.55 -3.86
CA THR A 145 -11.78 7.41 -4.02
C THR A 145 -10.52 6.56 -4.08
N THR A 146 -9.71 6.71 -5.12
CA THR A 146 -8.53 5.88 -5.35
C THR A 146 -7.23 6.65 -5.04
N VAL A 147 -6.39 6.05 -4.18
CA VAL A 147 -5.08 6.62 -3.80
C VAL A 147 -3.97 5.70 -4.28
N ALA A 148 -3.17 6.15 -5.24
CA ALA A 148 -1.99 5.44 -5.69
C ALA A 148 -0.81 5.68 -4.75
N ILE A 149 -0.09 4.62 -4.38
CA ILE A 149 1.23 4.72 -3.74
C ILE A 149 2.25 4.14 -4.70
N THR A 150 3.10 4.99 -5.25
CA THR A 150 3.99 4.62 -6.35
C THR A 150 5.28 5.45 -6.31
N ALA A 151 6.25 5.13 -7.16
CA ALA A 151 7.51 5.88 -7.26
C ALA A 151 7.48 6.80 -8.48
N MET A 152 7.35 8.11 -8.28
CA MET A 152 7.24 9.06 -9.41
C MET A 152 8.56 9.25 -10.16
N ALA A 153 9.71 8.92 -9.55
CA ALA A 153 10.99 8.85 -10.25
C ALA A 153 11.12 7.61 -11.16
N TYR A 154 10.22 6.63 -11.02
CA TYR A 154 10.24 5.35 -11.73
C TYR A 154 9.06 5.15 -12.68
N SER A 155 7.82 5.20 -12.20
CA SER A 155 6.60 4.85 -12.95
C SER A 155 6.47 5.58 -14.30
N PRO A 156 6.72 6.90 -14.40
CA PRO A 156 6.60 7.62 -15.68
C PRO A 156 7.56 7.16 -16.77
N LYS A 157 8.67 6.50 -16.42
CA LYS A 157 9.69 6.02 -17.36
C LYS A 157 9.39 4.62 -17.91
N LEU A 158 8.37 3.95 -17.38
CA LEU A 158 8.02 2.59 -17.79
C LEU A 158 6.88 2.61 -18.79
N GLU A 159 6.91 1.71 -19.76
CA GLU A 159 5.79 1.49 -20.68
C GLU A 159 4.61 0.84 -19.92
N SER A 160 3.41 1.37 -20.13
CA SER A 160 2.19 0.80 -19.56
C SER A 160 1.88 -0.54 -20.23
N GLN A 161 1.40 -1.49 -19.43
CA GLN A 161 0.86 -2.77 -19.92
C GLN A 161 -0.66 -2.72 -20.12
N HIS A 162 -1.29 -1.62 -19.73
CA HIS A 162 -2.73 -1.45 -19.84
C HIS A 162 -3.09 -0.89 -21.24
N PRO A 163 -4.17 -1.37 -21.90
CA PRO A 163 -4.57 -0.91 -23.23
C PRO A 163 -4.83 0.60 -23.36
N SER A 164 -5.17 1.29 -22.28
CA SER A 164 -5.34 2.76 -22.25
C SER A 164 -4.03 3.55 -22.31
N GLY A 165 -2.87 2.90 -22.17
CA GLY A 165 -1.56 3.54 -22.08
C GLY A 165 -1.26 4.19 -20.72
N LYS A 166 -2.21 4.20 -19.78
CA LYS A 166 -2.06 4.79 -18.45
C LYS A 166 -1.24 3.91 -17.51
N ARG A 167 -0.50 4.53 -16.58
CA ARG A 167 0.01 3.90 -15.35
C ARG A 167 -0.94 4.22 -14.19
N LEU A 168 -0.70 3.58 -13.05
CA LEU A 168 -1.49 3.74 -11.84
C LEU A 168 -1.64 5.21 -11.41
N TYR A 169 -0.56 6.00 -11.46
CA TYR A 169 -0.59 7.42 -11.10
C TYR A 169 -1.47 8.28 -12.03
N GLU A 170 -1.73 7.81 -13.25
CA GLU A 170 -2.61 8.48 -14.23
C GLU A 170 -4.07 7.98 -14.16
N ALA A 171 -4.28 6.89 -13.42
CA ALA A 171 -5.57 6.23 -13.26
C ALA A 171 -6.24 6.57 -11.92
N ALA A 172 -5.47 6.77 -10.86
CA ALA A 172 -5.95 7.10 -9.52
C ALA A 172 -6.45 8.55 -9.41
N ASP A 173 -7.21 8.85 -8.35
CA ASP A 173 -7.66 10.20 -8.00
C ASP A 173 -6.55 11.02 -7.34
N ILE A 174 -5.81 10.38 -6.43
CA ILE A 174 -4.74 11.00 -5.66
C ILE A 174 -3.48 10.13 -5.77
N VAL A 175 -2.31 10.76 -5.80
CA VAL A 175 -1.01 10.08 -5.84
C VAL A 175 -0.22 10.46 -4.60
N LEU A 176 0.29 9.45 -3.90
CA LEU A 176 1.34 9.58 -2.90
C LEU A 176 2.63 9.04 -3.50
N ASP A 177 3.61 9.92 -3.74
CA ASP A 177 4.94 9.47 -4.15
C ASP A 177 5.65 8.84 -2.95
N ASN A 178 6.21 7.65 -3.14
CA ASN A 178 7.06 7.00 -2.14
C ASN A 178 8.53 7.43 -2.24
N HIS A 179 8.85 8.32 -3.18
CA HIS A 179 10.18 8.90 -3.41
C HIS A 179 11.25 7.84 -3.72
N ALA A 180 10.89 6.59 -4.03
CA ALA A 180 11.87 5.58 -4.38
C ALA A 180 12.59 5.99 -5.69
N PRO A 181 13.92 5.84 -5.76
CA PRO A 181 14.66 6.18 -6.95
C PRO A 181 14.31 5.24 -8.10
N TYR A 182 14.71 5.61 -9.32
CA TYR A 182 14.60 4.73 -10.47
C TYR A 182 15.31 3.40 -10.20
N GLY A 183 14.61 2.28 -10.40
CA GLY A 183 15.13 0.94 -10.10
C GLY A 183 14.95 0.49 -8.64
N ASP A 184 14.42 1.36 -7.78
CA ASP A 184 14.10 1.07 -6.37
C ASP A 184 15.28 0.46 -5.59
N ALA A 185 16.40 1.17 -5.58
CA ALA A 185 17.58 0.81 -4.83
C ALA A 185 18.35 2.06 -4.42
N MET A 186 18.82 2.11 -3.17
CA MET A 186 19.42 3.31 -2.57
C MET A 186 20.95 3.30 -2.58
N LEU A 187 21.59 2.14 -2.66
CA LEU A 187 23.03 2.03 -2.45
C LEU A 187 23.77 1.42 -3.65
N ALA A 188 24.65 2.21 -4.25
CA ALA A 188 25.62 1.72 -5.22
C ALA A 188 26.80 1.02 -4.52
N VAL A 189 27.19 -0.15 -5.03
CA VAL A 189 28.29 -0.95 -4.47
C VAL A 189 29.34 -1.23 -5.54
N LYS A 190 30.60 -0.84 -5.26
CA LYS A 190 31.71 -1.10 -6.19
C LYS A 190 31.85 -2.60 -6.45
N GLY A 191 31.75 -2.99 -7.72
CA GLY A 191 31.85 -4.38 -8.16
C GLY A 191 30.52 -5.11 -8.28
N LEU A 192 29.39 -4.46 -8.00
CA LEU A 192 28.06 -4.89 -8.41
C LEU A 192 27.57 -4.02 -9.58
N ASP A 193 26.82 -4.63 -10.49
CA ASP A 193 26.17 -4.00 -11.64
C ASP A 193 24.76 -3.48 -11.31
N VAL A 194 24.29 -3.72 -10.08
CA VAL A 194 22.97 -3.36 -9.58
C VAL A 194 23.10 -2.73 -8.19
N ASP A 195 22.34 -1.66 -7.98
CA ASP A 195 22.21 -1.01 -6.68
C ASP A 195 21.36 -1.88 -5.73
N ILE A 196 21.61 -1.77 -4.43
CA ILE A 196 20.94 -2.57 -3.40
C ILE A 196 20.10 -1.72 -2.45
N CYS A 197 19.37 -2.39 -1.56
CA CYS A 197 18.55 -1.79 -0.51
C CYS A 197 17.40 -0.93 -1.06
N PRO A 198 16.24 -1.53 -1.38
CA PRO A 198 15.10 -0.80 -1.91
C PRO A 198 14.54 0.22 -0.91
N ALA A 199 14.04 1.33 -1.45
CA ALA A 199 13.44 2.42 -0.67
C ALA A 199 11.93 2.25 -0.52
N SER A 200 11.28 1.77 -1.57
CA SER A 200 9.83 1.89 -1.79
C SER A 200 8.98 1.35 -0.64
N GLY A 201 9.30 0.16 -0.11
CA GLY A 201 8.51 -0.49 0.92
C GLY A 201 8.52 0.27 2.25
N ILE A 202 9.71 0.64 2.74
CA ILE A 202 9.85 1.40 4.00
C ILE A 202 9.28 2.80 3.84
N ALA A 203 9.56 3.47 2.71
CA ALA A 203 9.02 4.78 2.42
C ALA A 203 7.48 4.79 2.40
N ALA A 204 6.87 3.85 1.67
CA ALA A 204 5.41 3.71 1.62
C ALA A 204 4.81 3.39 2.99
N ALA A 205 5.45 2.54 3.80
CA ALA A 205 5.04 2.28 5.18
C ALA A 205 5.09 3.56 6.05
N CYS A 206 6.18 4.34 5.97
CA CYS A 206 6.31 5.61 6.67
C CYS A 206 5.20 6.60 6.29
N ILE A 207 4.92 6.74 5.00
CA ILE A 207 3.85 7.59 4.46
C ILE A 207 2.49 7.15 5.01
N LEU A 208 2.17 5.86 4.95
CA LEU A 208 0.89 5.35 5.41
C LEU A 208 0.68 5.47 6.92
N TRP A 209 1.73 5.31 7.73
CA TRP A 209 1.65 5.60 9.15
C TRP A 209 1.45 7.09 9.44
N ALA A 210 2.03 7.99 8.63
CA ALA A 210 1.76 9.42 8.72
C ALA A 210 0.31 9.76 8.31
N VAL A 211 -0.23 9.11 7.27
CA VAL A 211 -1.65 9.19 6.91
C VAL A 211 -2.53 8.73 8.07
N CYS A 212 -2.23 7.59 8.70
CA CYS A 212 -2.96 7.13 9.89
C CYS A 212 -2.95 8.15 11.03
N ALA A 213 -1.81 8.81 11.28
CA ALA A 213 -1.73 9.86 12.29
C ALA A 213 -2.65 11.03 11.96
N GLY A 214 -2.64 11.50 10.70
CA GLY A 214 -3.54 12.55 10.24
C GLY A 214 -5.03 12.16 10.30
N ILE A 215 -5.38 10.91 9.97
CA ILE A 215 -6.76 10.40 10.09
C ILE A 215 -7.22 10.51 11.54
N VAL A 216 -6.40 10.03 12.49
CA VAL A 216 -6.74 10.09 13.91
C VAL A 216 -6.90 11.53 14.39
N GLU A 217 -6.00 12.44 13.98
CA GLU A 217 -6.08 13.86 14.33
C GLU A 217 -7.40 14.48 13.86
N ASN A 218 -7.77 14.27 12.58
CA ASN A 218 -9.02 14.79 12.01
C ASN A 218 -10.26 14.21 12.72
N LEU A 219 -10.32 12.89 12.92
CA LEU A 219 -11.46 12.25 13.58
C LEU A 219 -11.64 12.75 15.02
N ILE A 220 -10.55 12.88 15.78
CA ILE A 220 -10.58 13.40 17.15
C ILE A 220 -11.03 14.86 17.18
N ALA A 221 -10.56 15.69 16.25
CA ALA A 221 -11.00 17.09 16.12
C ALA A 221 -12.51 17.18 15.85
N ASN A 222 -13.08 16.20 15.14
CA ASN A 222 -14.51 16.08 14.86
C ASN A 222 -15.30 15.31 15.94
N GLY A 223 -14.70 15.02 17.09
CA GLY A 223 -15.36 14.37 18.23
C GLY A 223 -15.58 12.86 18.07
N ILE A 224 -14.94 12.25 17.07
CA ILE A 224 -15.02 10.80 16.79
C ILE A 224 -13.78 10.12 17.35
N VAL A 225 -14.01 9.10 18.18
CA VAL A 225 -12.92 8.30 18.77
C VAL A 225 -12.72 7.03 17.92
N PRO A 226 -11.68 6.95 17.07
CA PRO A 226 -11.48 5.78 16.23
C PRO A 226 -11.18 4.51 17.03
N THR A 227 -11.40 3.33 16.44
CA THR A 227 -10.98 2.07 17.04
C THR A 227 -9.56 1.76 16.57
N VAL A 228 -8.63 1.73 17.52
CA VAL A 228 -7.21 1.42 17.28
C VAL A 228 -6.87 0.09 17.95
N PHE A 229 -6.19 -0.85 17.29
CA PHE A 229 -5.77 -2.09 17.93
C PHE A 229 -4.75 -1.85 19.05
N ARG A 230 -4.87 -2.58 20.16
CA ARG A 230 -3.75 -2.76 21.10
C ARG A 230 -2.96 -4.00 20.74
N SER A 231 -1.78 -4.12 21.33
CA SER A 231 -0.95 -5.32 21.17
C SER A 231 -1.66 -6.55 21.72
N VAL A 232 -1.81 -7.58 20.89
CA VAL A 232 -2.32 -8.89 21.31
C VAL A 232 -1.41 -9.57 22.34
N ASN A 233 -0.14 -9.16 22.40
CA ASN A 233 0.84 -9.68 23.36
C ASN A 233 0.81 -8.96 24.72
N ALA A 234 0.01 -7.89 24.85
CA ALA A 234 -0.20 -7.25 26.14
C ALA A 234 -1.09 -8.14 27.04
N PRO A 235 -1.06 -7.96 28.37
CA PRO A 235 -2.00 -8.64 29.27
C PRO A 235 -3.46 -8.40 28.86
N GLY A 236 -4.22 -9.48 28.62
CA GLY A 236 -5.60 -9.42 28.10
C GLY A 236 -5.72 -9.01 26.63
N GLY A 237 -4.63 -9.07 25.86
CA GLY A 237 -4.58 -8.66 24.46
C GLY A 237 -5.56 -9.39 23.54
N PRO A 238 -5.69 -10.74 23.59
CA PRO A 238 -6.67 -11.46 22.76
C PRO A 238 -8.11 -10.99 22.98
N GLU A 239 -8.50 -10.76 24.24
CA GLU A 239 -9.82 -10.27 24.60
C GLU A 239 -10.04 -8.82 24.13
N ASP A 240 -9.04 -7.94 24.28
CA ASP A 240 -9.13 -6.55 23.81
C ASP A 240 -9.22 -6.46 22.28
N VAL A 241 -8.45 -7.27 21.53
CA VAL A 241 -8.55 -7.33 20.07
C VAL A 241 -9.95 -7.78 19.65
N LYS A 242 -10.51 -8.81 20.31
CA LYS A 242 -11.89 -9.26 20.06
C LYS A 242 -12.90 -8.16 20.35
N ALA A 243 -12.80 -7.48 21.48
CA ALA A 243 -13.68 -6.38 21.86
C ALA A 243 -13.62 -5.19 20.88
N ARG A 244 -12.46 -4.90 20.29
CA ARG A 244 -12.31 -3.87 19.26
C ARG A 244 -13.00 -4.24 17.95
N HIS A 245 -12.91 -5.51 17.54
CA HIS A 245 -13.70 -5.99 16.40
C HIS A 245 -15.20 -5.91 16.67
N GLU A 246 -15.65 -6.26 17.88
CA GLU A 246 -17.06 -6.13 18.29
C GLU A 246 -17.52 -4.68 18.24
N ARG A 247 -16.76 -3.76 18.86
CA ARG A 247 -17.02 -2.32 18.80
C ARG A 247 -17.14 -1.82 17.37
N TYR A 248 -16.21 -2.21 16.49
CA TYR A 248 -16.24 -1.80 15.09
C TYR A 248 -17.45 -2.39 14.34
N ARG A 249 -17.84 -3.64 14.59
CA ARG A 249 -19.05 -4.23 14.00
C ARG A 249 -20.33 -3.53 14.42
N GLU A 250 -20.40 -3.09 15.68
CA GLU A 250 -21.60 -2.43 16.22
C GLU A 250 -21.73 -0.97 15.78
N LYS A 251 -20.61 -0.24 15.80
CA LYS A 251 -20.63 1.21 15.59
C LYS A 251 -20.30 1.61 14.16
N GLY A 252 -19.59 0.76 13.40
CA GLY A 252 -18.82 1.25 12.26
C GLY A 252 -17.94 2.41 12.73
N TYR A 253 -18.06 3.53 12.03
CA TYR A 253 -17.67 4.86 12.48
C TYR A 253 -18.81 5.84 12.22
#